data_AF-A0A6N7TYJ6-F1
#
_entry.id   AF-A0A6N7TYJ6-F1
#
_cell.length_a   1.000
_cell.length_b   1.000
_cell.length_c   1.000
_cell.angle_alpha   90.00
_cell.angle_beta   90.00
_cell.angle_gamma   90.00
#
_symmetry.space_group_name_H-M   'P 1'
#
loop_
_entity.id
_entity.type
_entity.pdbx_description
1 polymer ?
#
loop_
_entity_poly.entity_id
_entity_poly.type
_entity_poly.pdbx_seq_one_letter_code
_entity_poly.pdbx_strand_id
1 'polypeptide(L)'
;MKRFAVGYEFLCRIIMMIFVVHVAFLAHTLLGLVLVGFFPSMAATCTTYRTWLLDLRDRSWTVKQTWMIFHRAWRSELVAANRFGWPQFLVWALLIWEYWLTMINDMGTLTPVVSGLLLLLNLLYGLFVLLSWPVRSNFDEGPLWATRTALSMVVGRPLCSLMVLALLMITGWAYYTWPGLAVTFGLAVPLFADMAAVYSWGRLPGMDVHVLEPAKKRVSGSGPASKSDTRSR
;
A
#
# COMPACT_ATOMS: atom_id res chain seq x y z
N MET A 1 -0.36 -3.27 32.63
CA MET A 1 -1.76 -3.33 32.12
C MET A 1 -2.13 -2.19 31.18
N LYS A 2 -1.82 -0.90 31.47
CA LYS A 2 -2.14 0.23 30.57
C LYS A 2 -1.56 0.11 29.14
N ARG A 3 -0.34 -0.42 28.98
CA ARG A 3 0.28 -0.66 27.66
C ARG A 3 -0.47 -1.68 26.79
N PHE A 4 -1.04 -2.72 27.39
CA PHE A 4 -1.80 -3.73 26.65
C PHE A 4 -3.14 -3.17 26.17
N ALA A 5 -3.84 -2.40 27.03
CA ALA A 5 -5.10 -1.75 26.66
C ALA A 5 -4.91 -0.75 25.52
N VAL A 6 -3.86 0.08 25.58
CA VAL A 6 -3.52 1.04 24.51
C VAL A 6 -3.14 0.32 23.22
N GLY A 7 -2.41 -0.80 23.31
CA GLY A 7 -2.06 -1.62 22.15
C GLY A 7 -3.28 -2.26 21.47
N TYR A 8 -4.22 -2.77 22.28
CA TYR A 8 -5.47 -3.34 21.78
C TYR A 8 -6.36 -2.29 21.11
N GLU A 9 -6.51 -1.12 21.75
CA GLU A 9 -7.26 -0.01 21.16
C GLU A 9 -6.67 0.41 19.81
N PHE A 10 -5.34 0.48 19.72
CA PHE A 10 -4.66 0.81 18.48
C PHE A 10 -4.91 -0.23 17.38
N LEU A 11 -4.84 -1.51 17.71
CA LEU A 11 -5.12 -2.60 16.78
C LEU A 11 -6.58 -2.58 16.31
N CYS A 12 -7.54 -2.40 17.21
CA CYS A 12 -8.94 -2.28 16.87
C CYS A 12 -9.20 -1.10 15.93
N ARG A 13 -8.54 0.05 16.14
CA ARG A 13 -8.65 1.21 15.25
C ARG A 13 -8.10 0.92 13.85
N ILE A 14 -6.98 0.20 13.74
CA ILE A 14 -6.46 -0.26 12.45
C ILE A 14 -7.49 -1.15 11.75
N ILE A 15 -8.01 -2.16 12.46
CA ILE A 15 -8.97 -3.11 11.88
C ILE A 15 -10.23 -2.39 11.41
N MET A 16 -10.76 -1.47 12.22
CA MET A 16 -11.92 -0.65 11.83
C MET A 16 -11.64 0.21 10.60
N MET A 17 -10.45 0.81 10.50
CA MET A 17 -10.05 1.60 9.33
C MET A 17 -10.00 0.74 8.07
N ILE A 18 -9.31 -0.41 8.13
CA ILE A 18 -9.19 -1.33 6.99
C ILE A 18 -10.58 -1.81 6.55
N PHE A 19 -11.47 -2.15 7.50
CA PHE A 19 -12.83 -2.55 7.21
C PHE A 19 -13.63 -1.46 6.49
N VAL A 20 -13.60 -0.22 6.99
CA VAL A 20 -14.32 0.91 6.37
C VAL A 20 -13.78 1.19 4.96
N VAL A 21 -12.46 1.12 4.77
CA VAL A 21 -11.82 1.30 3.47
C VAL A 21 -12.20 0.17 2.51
N HIS A 22 -12.29 -1.08 2.97
CA HIS A 22 -12.78 -2.20 2.15
C HIS A 22 -14.22 -1.99 1.68
N VAL A 23 -15.11 -1.58 2.57
CA VAL A 23 -16.51 -1.26 2.21
C VAL A 23 -16.56 -0.10 1.22
N ALA A 24 -15.79 0.97 1.45
CA ALA A 24 -15.70 2.10 0.52
C ALA A 24 -15.14 1.68 -0.85
N PHE A 25 -14.12 0.82 -0.87
CA PHE A 25 -13.53 0.27 -2.08
C PHE A 25 -14.55 -0.49 -2.90
N LEU A 26 -15.33 -1.38 -2.27
CA LEU A 26 -16.38 -2.14 -2.97
C LEU A 26 -17.46 -1.22 -3.53
N ALA A 27 -17.98 -0.30 -2.71
CA ALA A 27 -19.03 0.63 -3.13
C ALA A 27 -18.59 1.51 -4.31
N HIS A 28 -17.38 2.05 -4.28
CA HIS A 28 -16.87 2.93 -5.34
C HIS A 28 -16.41 2.17 -6.59
N THR A 29 -15.96 0.93 -6.43
CA THR A 29 -15.71 0.03 -7.57
C THR A 29 -17.02 -0.27 -8.30
N LEU A 30 -18.10 -0.56 -7.58
CA LEU A 30 -19.43 -0.75 -8.15
C LEU A 30 -19.98 0.53 -8.80
N LEU A 31 -19.84 1.69 -8.14
CA LEU A 31 -20.27 2.98 -8.69
C LEU A 31 -19.53 3.34 -10.00
N GLY A 32 -18.27 2.93 -10.14
CA GLY A 32 -17.48 3.13 -11.35
C GLY A 32 -17.63 2.02 -12.40
N LEU A 33 -18.77 1.30 -12.45
CA LEU A 33 -19.00 0.22 -13.43
C LEU A 33 -17.95 -0.91 -13.37
N VAL A 34 -17.37 -1.17 -12.19
CA VAL A 34 -16.31 -2.16 -11.91
C VAL A 34 -15.01 -1.89 -12.67
N LEU A 35 -15.01 -1.97 -14.00
CA LEU A 35 -13.83 -1.81 -14.86
C LEU A 35 -13.22 -0.40 -14.79
N VAL A 36 -14.07 0.63 -14.75
CA VAL A 36 -13.62 2.04 -14.68
C VAL A 36 -13.38 2.46 -13.23
N GLY A 37 -14.03 1.79 -12.27
CA GLY A 37 -14.00 2.10 -10.84
C GLY A 37 -12.92 1.38 -10.04
N PHE A 38 -12.35 0.28 -10.55
CA PHE A 38 -11.36 -0.53 -9.82
C PHE A 38 -10.05 0.21 -9.60
N PHE A 39 -9.41 0.71 -10.66
CA PHE A 39 -8.13 1.42 -10.55
C PHE A 39 -8.21 2.71 -9.70
N PRO A 40 -9.25 3.55 -9.84
CA PRO A 40 -9.41 4.71 -8.96
C PRO A 40 -9.67 4.32 -7.50
N SER A 41 -10.37 3.20 -7.23
CA SER A 41 -10.55 2.69 -5.87
C SER A 41 -9.21 2.23 -5.26
N MET A 42 -8.32 1.61 -6.05
CA MET A 42 -6.97 1.24 -5.62
C MET A 42 -6.15 2.49 -5.22
N ALA A 43 -6.18 3.53 -6.07
CA ALA A 43 -5.49 4.79 -5.81
C ALA A 43 -6.07 5.54 -4.59
N ALA A 44 -7.39 5.52 -4.42
CA ALA A 44 -8.08 6.13 -3.28
C ALA A 44 -7.75 5.40 -1.97
N THR A 45 -7.68 4.07 -1.96
CA THR A 45 -7.22 3.27 -0.82
C THR A 45 -5.81 3.68 -0.39
N CYS A 46 -4.89 3.74 -1.35
CA CYS A 46 -3.51 4.14 -1.11
C CYS A 46 -3.41 5.55 -0.50
N THR A 47 -4.15 6.50 -1.06
CA THR A 47 -4.22 7.89 -0.58
C THR A 47 -4.81 7.98 0.83
N THR A 48 -5.86 7.20 1.10
CA THR A 48 -6.53 7.16 2.42
C THR A 48 -5.59 6.59 3.48
N TYR A 49 -4.92 5.48 3.19
CA TYR A 49 -3.93 4.89 4.09
C TYR A 49 -2.72 5.79 4.33
N ARG A 50 -2.19 6.43 3.29
CA ARG A 50 -1.13 7.44 3.42
C ARG A 50 -1.53 8.56 4.38
N THR A 51 -2.71 9.13 4.16
CA THR A 51 -3.21 10.26 4.96
C THR A 51 -3.41 9.84 6.42
N TRP A 52 -3.94 8.63 6.65
CA TRP A 52 -4.13 8.07 7.99
C TRP A 52 -2.80 7.74 8.70
N LEU A 53 -1.81 7.20 7.97
CA LEU A 53 -0.49 6.87 8.52
C LEU A 53 0.29 8.12 8.94
N LEU A 54 0.16 9.21 8.17
CA LEU A 54 0.81 10.50 8.45
C LEU A 54 0.17 11.27 9.61
N ASP A 55 -1.12 11.03 9.89
CA ASP A 55 -1.86 11.65 10.99
C ASP A 55 -1.55 10.99 12.34
N LEU A 56 -0.33 11.21 12.84
CA LEU A 56 0.21 10.63 14.08
C LEU A 56 -0.36 11.25 15.36
N ARG A 57 -1.05 12.40 15.27
CA ARG A 57 -1.55 13.15 16.45
C ARG A 57 -2.98 12.76 16.83
N ASP A 58 -3.80 12.32 15.89
CA ASP A 58 -5.19 11.92 16.17
C ASP A 58 -5.67 10.80 15.23
N ARG A 59 -5.34 9.54 15.54
CA ARG A 59 -5.78 8.35 14.78
C ARG A 59 -7.25 7.99 15.00
N SER A 60 -8.07 8.91 15.49
CA SER A 60 -9.49 8.70 15.81
C SER A 60 -10.43 9.02 14.65
N TRP A 61 -10.01 8.70 13.41
CA TRP A 61 -10.82 8.95 12.23
C TRP A 61 -12.20 8.29 12.34
N THR A 62 -13.24 9.09 12.11
CA THR A 62 -14.61 8.60 12.07
C THR A 62 -14.90 7.94 10.73
N VAL A 63 -15.87 7.03 10.69
CA VAL A 63 -16.32 6.35 9.44
C VAL A 63 -16.67 7.37 8.35
N LYS A 64 -17.35 8.46 8.73
CA LYS A 64 -17.73 9.54 7.81
C LYS A 64 -16.52 10.27 7.23
N GLN A 65 -15.49 10.52 8.05
CA GLN A 65 -14.26 11.17 7.62
C GLN A 65 -13.49 10.29 6.62
N THR A 66 -13.30 9.01 6.94
CA THR A 66 -12.66 8.04 6.02
C THR A 66 -13.40 7.97 4.70
N TRP A 67 -14.73 7.89 4.73
CA TRP A 67 -15.55 7.82 3.52
C TRP A 67 -15.44 9.08 2.66
N MET A 68 -15.50 10.28 3.27
CA MET A 68 -15.38 11.55 2.55
C MET A 68 -14.01 11.72 1.88
N ILE A 69 -12.95 11.36 2.60
CA ILE A 69 -11.57 11.42 2.07
C ILE A 69 -11.42 10.43 0.92
N PHE A 70 -11.92 9.20 1.08
CA PHE A 70 -11.91 8.17 0.04
C PHE A 70 -12.68 8.63 -1.21
N HIS A 71 -13.91 9.14 -1.06
CA HIS A 71 -14.73 9.58 -2.18
C HIS A 71 -14.08 10.73 -2.95
N ARG A 72 -13.49 11.69 -2.23
CA ARG A 72 -12.77 12.82 -2.83
C ARG A 72 -11.56 12.34 -3.63
N ALA A 73 -10.75 11.46 -3.05
CA ALA A 73 -9.59 10.87 -3.72
C ALA A 73 -10.00 10.02 -4.93
N TRP A 74 -11.10 9.26 -4.82
CA TRP A 74 -11.62 8.47 -5.92
C TRP A 74 -12.00 9.34 -7.11
N ARG A 75 -12.76 10.43 -6.90
CA ARG A 75 -13.14 11.35 -7.99
C ARG A 75 -11.94 12.02 -8.65
N SER A 76 -10.93 12.43 -7.88
CA SER A 76 -9.74 13.08 -8.46
C SER A 76 -8.89 12.12 -9.29
N GLU A 77 -8.82 10.85 -8.89
CA GLU A 77 -7.99 9.84 -9.54
C GLU A 77 -8.65 9.12 -10.72
N LEU A 78 -9.96 9.33 -10.98
CA LEU A 78 -10.73 8.59 -12.00
C LEU A 78 -10.00 8.45 -13.35
N VAL A 79 -9.51 9.56 -13.90
CA VAL A 79 -8.92 9.57 -15.25
C VAL A 79 -7.44 9.17 -15.21
N ALA A 80 -6.73 9.58 -14.17
CA ALA A 80 -5.29 9.38 -14.06
C ALA A 80 -4.97 7.93 -13.69
N ALA A 81 -5.75 7.31 -12.80
CA ALA A 81 -5.57 5.92 -12.38
C ALA A 81 -5.91 4.95 -13.51
N ASN A 82 -6.97 5.20 -14.28
CA ASN A 82 -7.33 4.37 -15.42
C ASN A 82 -6.27 4.42 -16.52
N ARG A 83 -5.75 5.60 -16.87
CA ARG A 83 -4.67 5.72 -17.88
C ARG A 83 -3.39 4.97 -17.51
N PHE A 84 -3.15 4.78 -16.21
CA PHE A 84 -1.97 4.07 -15.71
C PHE A 84 -2.22 2.57 -15.53
N GLY A 85 -3.38 2.22 -14.98
CA GLY A 85 -3.75 0.84 -14.67
C GLY A 85 -3.99 0.00 -15.92
N TRP A 86 -4.63 0.55 -16.97
CA TRP A 86 -4.98 -0.22 -18.17
C TRP A 86 -3.77 -0.78 -18.94
N PRO A 87 -2.73 0.02 -19.26
CA PRO A 87 -1.54 -0.52 -19.92
C PRO A 87 -0.85 -1.59 -19.08
N GLN A 88 -0.74 -1.36 -17.77
CA GLN A 88 -0.09 -2.28 -16.85
C GLN A 88 -0.87 -3.60 -16.71
N PHE A 89 -2.20 -3.52 -16.65
CA PHE A 89 -3.08 -4.68 -16.63
C PHE A 89 -3.00 -5.48 -17.94
N LEU A 90 -2.98 -4.80 -19.09
CA LEU A 90 -2.92 -5.45 -20.40
C LEU A 90 -1.60 -6.22 -20.58
N VAL A 91 -0.47 -5.63 -20.19
CA VAL A 91 0.83 -6.30 -20.22
C VAL A 91 0.84 -7.51 -19.29
N TRP A 92 0.29 -7.38 -18.08
CA TRP A 92 0.23 -8.52 -17.16
C TRP A 92 -0.68 -9.63 -17.65
N ALA A 93 -1.84 -9.29 -18.20
CA ALA A 93 -2.77 -10.25 -18.79
C ALA A 93 -2.13 -11.02 -19.94
N LEU A 94 -1.33 -10.36 -20.78
CA LEU A 94 -0.53 -11.00 -21.83
C LEU A 94 0.48 -12.00 -21.23
N LEU A 95 1.22 -11.61 -20.19
CA LEU A 95 2.20 -12.49 -19.54
C LEU A 95 1.56 -13.72 -18.88
N ILE A 96 0.39 -13.55 -18.27
CA ILE A 96 -0.38 -14.67 -17.70
C ILE A 96 -0.90 -15.57 -18.81
N TRP A 97 -1.39 -14.97 -19.91
CA TRP A 97 -1.85 -15.71 -21.08
C TRP A 97 -0.74 -16.56 -21.71
N GLU A 98 0.45 -16.00 -21.90
CA GLU A 98 1.62 -16.72 -22.42
C GLU A 98 2.07 -17.84 -21.49
N TYR A 99 2.06 -17.60 -20.17
CA TYR A 99 2.34 -18.64 -19.17
C TYR A 99 1.32 -19.78 -19.25
N TRP A 100 0.02 -19.46 -19.33
CA TRP A 100 -1.04 -20.45 -19.44
C TRP A 100 -0.95 -21.25 -20.75
N LEU A 101 -0.62 -20.59 -21.87
CA LEU A 101 -0.38 -21.23 -23.16
C LEU A 101 0.78 -22.23 -23.08
N THR A 102 1.88 -21.85 -22.43
CA THR A 102 3.06 -22.71 -22.23
C THR A 102 2.73 -23.92 -21.36
N MET A 103 1.84 -23.77 -20.39
CA MET A 103 1.41 -24.87 -19.52
C MET A 103 0.50 -25.86 -20.24
N ILE A 104 -0.31 -25.41 -21.19
CA ILE A 104 -1.19 -26.27 -22.00
C ILE A 104 -0.43 -26.94 -23.15
N ASN A 105 0.53 -26.25 -23.74
CA ASN A 105 1.29 -26.77 -24.87
C ASN A 105 2.53 -27.53 -24.37
N ASP A 106 2.51 -28.86 -24.44
CA ASP A 106 3.63 -29.66 -23.99
C ASP A 106 4.80 -29.58 -24.99
N MET A 107 5.82 -28.79 -24.64
CA MET A 107 7.07 -28.64 -25.41
C MET A 107 8.14 -29.66 -24.97
N GLY A 108 7.74 -30.71 -24.24
CA GLY A 108 8.65 -31.74 -23.71
C GLY A 108 9.63 -31.16 -22.69
N THR A 109 10.94 -31.36 -22.90
CA THR A 109 11.98 -30.94 -21.95
C THR A 109 12.14 -29.43 -21.80
N LEU A 110 11.62 -28.63 -22.74
CA LEU A 110 11.67 -27.16 -22.68
C LEU A 110 10.56 -26.56 -21.81
N THR A 111 9.45 -27.27 -21.61
CA THR A 111 8.30 -26.84 -20.80
C THR A 111 8.72 -26.34 -19.40
N PRO A 112 9.48 -27.09 -18.58
CA PRO A 112 9.86 -26.63 -17.23
C PRO A 112 10.80 -25.42 -17.24
N VAL A 113 11.67 -25.29 -18.23
CA VAL A 113 12.62 -24.16 -18.34
C VAL A 113 11.87 -22.88 -18.69
N VAL A 114 11.03 -22.93 -19.74
CA VAL A 114 10.25 -21.77 -20.20
C VAL A 114 9.21 -21.36 -19.16
N SER A 115 8.53 -22.34 -18.55
CA SER A 115 7.55 -22.08 -17.49
C SER A 115 8.21 -21.46 -16.25
N GLY A 116 9.40 -21.94 -15.86
CA GLY A 116 10.15 -21.38 -14.74
C GLY A 116 10.56 -19.93 -14.97
N LEU A 117 11.03 -19.61 -16.17
CA LEU A 117 11.40 -18.23 -16.53
C LEU A 117 10.18 -17.31 -16.61
N LEU A 118 9.08 -17.77 -17.21
CA LEU A 118 7.81 -17.02 -17.27
C LEU A 118 7.20 -16.82 -15.89
N LEU A 119 7.32 -17.80 -14.98
CA LEU A 119 6.88 -17.66 -13.59
C LEU A 119 7.68 -16.58 -12.87
N LEU A 120 9.02 -16.61 -13.00
CA LEU A 120 9.89 -15.59 -12.42
C LEU A 120 9.55 -14.19 -12.97
N LEU A 121 9.35 -14.08 -14.28
CA LEU A 121 8.96 -12.83 -14.93
C LEU A 121 7.61 -12.32 -14.42
N ASN A 122 6.60 -13.19 -14.31
CA ASN A 122 5.30 -12.85 -13.77
C ASN A 122 5.38 -12.41 -12.30
N LEU A 123 6.22 -13.05 -11.49
CA LEU A 123 6.42 -12.69 -10.09
C LEU A 123 7.11 -11.33 -9.95
N LEU A 124 8.16 -11.08 -10.73
CA LEU A 124 8.84 -9.77 -10.77
C LEU A 124 7.92 -8.67 -11.28
N TYR A 125 7.13 -8.94 -12.31
CA TYR A 125 6.15 -7.99 -12.83
C TYR A 125 5.03 -7.73 -11.82
N GLY A 126 4.53 -8.75 -11.13
CA GLY A 126 3.55 -8.62 -10.05
C GLY A 126 4.05 -7.73 -8.91
N LEU A 127 5.30 -7.92 -8.47
CA LEU A 127 5.94 -7.05 -7.48
C LEU A 127 6.04 -5.60 -7.98
N PHE A 128 6.43 -5.41 -9.24
CA PHE A 128 6.43 -4.09 -9.87
C PHE A 128 5.04 -3.43 -9.84
N VAL A 129 4.00 -4.18 -10.19
CA VAL A 129 2.62 -3.70 -10.15
C VAL A 129 2.22 -3.27 -8.74
N LEU A 130 2.47 -4.11 -7.74
CA LEU A 130 2.13 -3.82 -6.35
C LEU A 130 2.84 -2.59 -5.82
N LEU A 131 4.12 -2.40 -6.17
CA LEU A 131 4.91 -1.24 -5.73
C LEU A 131 4.57 0.05 -6.50
N SER A 132 4.09 -0.06 -7.74
CA SER A 132 3.75 1.10 -8.56
C SER A 132 2.62 1.95 -7.96
N TRP A 133 1.63 1.32 -7.30
CA TRP A 133 0.48 2.00 -6.71
C TRP A 133 0.84 2.84 -5.49
N PRO A 134 1.55 2.32 -4.47
CA PRO A 134 2.13 3.11 -3.39
C PRO A 134 2.99 4.26 -3.90
N VAL A 135 3.93 4.02 -4.82
CA VAL A 135 4.84 5.06 -5.33
C VAL A 135 4.04 6.19 -5.99
N ARG A 136 3.11 5.86 -6.88
CA ARG A 136 2.27 6.83 -7.56
C ARG A 136 1.40 7.64 -6.58
N SER A 137 0.78 6.99 -5.60
CA SER A 137 -0.07 7.70 -4.63
C SER A 137 0.71 8.65 -3.70
N ASN A 138 2.02 8.47 -3.62
CA ASN A 138 2.90 9.29 -2.78
C ASN A 138 3.50 10.48 -3.52
N PHE A 139 3.65 10.38 -4.85
CA PHE A 139 4.26 11.41 -5.68
C PHE A 139 3.31 11.81 -6.81
N ASP A 140 2.95 13.10 -6.87
CA ASP A 140 2.17 13.69 -7.97
C ASP A 140 2.98 13.84 -9.29
N GLU A 141 3.94 12.95 -9.52
CA GLU A 141 4.80 12.96 -10.70
C GLU A 141 4.22 12.12 -11.84
N GLY A 142 4.74 12.34 -13.05
CA GLY A 142 4.25 11.67 -14.26
C GLY A 142 4.30 10.13 -14.17
N PRO A 143 3.42 9.41 -14.88
CA PRO A 143 3.33 7.95 -14.82
C PRO A 143 4.64 7.24 -15.16
N LEU A 144 5.46 7.82 -16.06
CA LEU A 144 6.76 7.29 -16.46
C LEU A 144 7.83 7.41 -15.36
N TRP A 145 7.73 8.43 -14.51
CA TRP A 145 8.61 8.56 -13.36
C TRP A 145 8.23 7.52 -12.30
N ALA A 146 6.93 7.34 -12.04
CA ALA A 146 6.44 6.33 -11.10
C ALA A 146 6.86 4.91 -11.50
N THR A 147 6.77 4.55 -12.80
CA THR A 147 7.24 3.24 -13.27
C THR A 147 8.75 3.09 -13.14
N ARG A 148 9.54 4.10 -13.54
CA ARG A 148 11.00 4.05 -13.40
C ARG A 148 11.44 3.91 -11.95
N THR A 149 10.81 4.65 -11.04
CA THR A 149 11.09 4.61 -9.60
C THR A 149 10.70 3.27 -9.01
N ALA A 150 9.50 2.74 -9.32
CA ALA A 150 9.07 1.42 -8.86
C ALA A 150 10.03 0.32 -9.37
N LEU A 151 10.46 0.38 -10.64
CA LEU A 151 11.42 -0.57 -11.21
C LEU A 151 12.78 -0.48 -10.51
N SER A 152 13.26 0.74 -10.22
CA SER A 152 14.50 0.97 -9.48
C SER A 152 14.42 0.49 -8.04
N MET A 153 13.22 0.51 -7.42
CA MET A 153 13.00 -0.05 -6.08
C MET A 153 13.02 -1.58 -6.12
N VAL A 154 12.39 -2.21 -7.11
CA VAL A 154 12.40 -3.68 -7.26
C VAL A 154 13.83 -4.20 -7.38
N VAL A 155 14.66 -3.55 -8.20
CA VAL A 155 16.04 -3.97 -8.48
C VAL A 155 17.02 -3.50 -7.40
N GLY A 156 16.88 -2.27 -6.94
CA GLY A 156 17.81 -1.64 -6.00
C GLY A 156 17.57 -1.97 -4.53
N ARG A 157 16.38 -2.51 -4.17
CA ARG A 157 16.00 -2.78 -2.77
C ARG A 157 15.33 -4.16 -2.61
N PRO A 158 16.07 -5.26 -2.81
CA PRO A 158 15.52 -6.62 -2.77
C PRO A 158 14.85 -6.98 -1.43
N LEU A 159 15.29 -6.37 -0.32
CA LEU A 159 14.66 -6.59 0.99
C LEU A 159 13.21 -6.08 1.07
N CYS A 160 12.89 -4.97 0.38
CA CYS A 160 11.53 -4.44 0.35
C CYS A 160 10.62 -5.36 -0.48
N SER A 161 11.09 -5.78 -1.66
CA SER A 161 10.40 -6.76 -2.50
C SER A 161 10.16 -8.09 -1.77
N LEU A 162 11.15 -8.56 -1.00
CA LEU A 162 11.04 -9.80 -0.22
C LEU A 162 10.02 -9.66 0.93
N MET A 163 10.00 -8.53 1.63
CA MET A 163 8.99 -8.27 2.66
C MET A 163 7.57 -8.17 2.11
N VAL A 164 7.39 -7.48 0.97
CA VAL A 164 6.12 -7.44 0.26
C VAL A 164 5.68 -8.85 -0.13
N LEU A 165 6.58 -9.64 -0.71
CA LEU A 165 6.29 -11.03 -1.08
C LEU A 165 5.93 -11.89 0.15
N ALA A 166 6.66 -11.76 1.25
CA ALA A 166 6.40 -12.50 2.48
C ALA A 166 5.03 -12.12 3.08
N LEU A 167 4.69 -10.84 3.12
CA LEU A 167 3.39 -10.37 3.61
C LEU A 167 2.25 -10.82 2.70
N LEU A 168 2.46 -10.85 1.38
CA LEU A 168 1.49 -11.35 0.42
C LEU A 168 1.26 -12.86 0.61
N MET A 169 2.33 -13.64 0.82
CA MET A 169 2.22 -15.07 1.14
C MET A 169 1.49 -15.31 2.46
N ILE A 170 1.79 -14.54 3.51
CA ILE A 170 1.09 -14.65 4.80
C ILE A 170 -0.40 -14.30 4.65
N THR A 171 -0.71 -13.25 3.89
CA THR A 171 -2.09 -12.83 3.62
C THR A 171 -2.85 -13.89 2.83
N GLY A 172 -2.22 -14.45 1.78
CA GLY A 172 -2.78 -15.55 1.00
C GLY A 172 -3.03 -16.80 1.84
N TRP A 173 -2.07 -17.16 2.70
CA TRP A 173 -2.22 -18.29 3.63
C TRP A 173 -3.35 -18.05 4.64
N ALA A 174 -3.47 -16.83 5.19
CA ALA A 174 -4.56 -16.47 6.08
C ALA A 174 -5.93 -16.54 5.39
N TYR A 175 -6.01 -16.13 4.11
CA TYR A 175 -7.25 -16.20 3.32
C TYR A 175 -7.63 -17.62 2.93
N TYR A 176 -6.63 -18.47 2.64
CA TYR A 176 -6.85 -19.88 2.38
C TYR A 176 -7.37 -20.60 3.63
N THR A 177 -6.75 -20.32 4.78
CA THR A 177 -7.15 -20.94 6.05
C THR A 177 -8.53 -20.44 6.46
N TRP A 178 -8.76 -19.12 6.45
CA TRP A 178 -10.00 -18.48 6.91
C TRP A 178 -10.63 -17.65 5.79
N PRO A 179 -11.49 -18.25 4.94
CA PRO A 179 -12.10 -17.54 3.80
C PRO A 179 -12.97 -16.35 4.23
N GLY A 180 -13.50 -16.35 5.46
CA GLY A 180 -14.22 -15.21 6.02
C GLY A 180 -13.39 -13.92 6.10
N LEU A 181 -12.06 -14.02 6.28
CA LEU A 181 -11.16 -12.85 6.24
C LEU A 181 -11.05 -12.27 4.83
N ALA A 182 -11.02 -13.14 3.81
CA ALA A 182 -10.97 -12.71 2.42
C ALA A 182 -12.24 -11.95 2.03
N VAL A 183 -13.42 -12.40 2.47
CA VAL A 183 -14.69 -11.70 2.22
C VAL A 183 -14.75 -10.36 2.97
N THR A 184 -14.35 -10.36 4.25
CA THR A 184 -14.51 -9.20 5.14
C THR A 184 -13.52 -8.08 4.84
N PHE A 185 -12.32 -8.39 4.39
CA PHE A 185 -11.25 -7.40 4.21
C PHE A 185 -10.66 -7.35 2.79
N GLY A 186 -10.87 -8.39 1.98
CA GLY A 186 -10.50 -8.46 0.56
C GLY A 186 -9.16 -7.85 0.19
N LEU A 187 -9.14 -6.95 -0.79
CA LEU A 187 -7.89 -6.33 -1.25
C LEU A 187 -7.36 -5.24 -0.29
N ALA A 188 -8.14 -4.82 0.71
CA ALA A 188 -7.76 -3.73 1.59
C ALA A 188 -6.59 -4.09 2.53
N VAL A 189 -6.51 -5.35 2.97
CA VAL A 189 -5.41 -5.86 3.82
C VAL A 189 -4.10 -5.99 3.07
N PRO A 190 -4.00 -6.69 1.92
CA PRO A 190 -2.75 -6.77 1.18
C PRO A 190 -2.26 -5.38 0.78
N LEU A 191 -3.15 -4.47 0.35
CA LEU A 191 -2.75 -3.08 0.06
C LEU A 191 -2.23 -2.32 1.27
N PHE A 192 -2.84 -2.53 2.44
CA PHE A 192 -2.34 -1.93 3.69
C PHE A 192 -0.98 -2.52 4.07
N ALA A 193 -0.79 -3.83 3.92
CA ALA A 193 0.46 -4.53 4.21
C ALA A 193 1.59 -4.08 3.25
N ASP A 194 1.29 -3.96 1.96
CA ASP A 194 2.22 -3.46 0.94
C ASP A 194 2.63 -2.03 1.26
N MET A 195 1.66 -1.17 1.58
CA MET A 195 1.95 0.18 2.07
C MET A 195 2.85 0.13 3.29
N ALA A 196 2.45 -0.58 4.35
CA ALA A 196 3.23 -0.68 5.58
C ALA A 196 4.69 -1.13 5.32
N ALA A 197 4.90 -2.12 4.44
CA ALA A 197 6.22 -2.60 4.06
C ALA A 197 7.06 -1.56 3.29
N VAL A 198 6.42 -0.83 2.37
CA VAL A 198 7.07 0.28 1.65
C VAL A 198 7.40 1.43 2.60
N TYR A 199 6.56 1.71 3.59
CA TYR A 199 6.82 2.73 4.61
C TYR A 199 7.97 2.35 5.55
N SER A 200 8.07 1.10 5.98
CA SER A 200 9.10 0.67 6.93
C SER A 200 10.44 0.32 6.28
N TRP A 201 10.45 -0.24 5.07
CA TRP A 201 11.68 -0.69 4.39
C TRP A 201 11.97 0.03 3.08
N GLY A 202 10.99 0.74 2.51
CA GLY A 202 11.13 1.41 1.22
C GLY A 202 11.92 2.71 1.28
N ARG A 203 12.29 3.25 2.48
CA ARG A 203 13.13 4.47 2.71
C ARG A 203 12.98 5.52 1.61
N LEU A 204 11.74 5.92 1.31
CA LEU A 204 11.44 6.97 0.32
C LEU A 204 11.61 8.35 0.97
N PRO A 205 12.21 9.33 0.28
CA PRO A 205 12.34 10.69 0.81
C PRO A 205 10.95 11.28 1.08
N GLY A 206 10.72 11.73 2.32
CA GLY A 206 9.45 12.26 2.79
C GLY A 206 8.57 11.32 3.62
N MET A 207 8.91 10.02 3.72
CA MET A 207 8.09 9.02 4.45
C MET A 207 8.89 7.91 5.16
N ASP A 208 10.14 8.17 5.55
CA ASP A 208 10.90 7.25 6.39
C ASP A 208 10.43 7.38 7.86
N VAL A 209 10.03 6.26 8.49
CA VAL A 209 9.68 6.22 9.93
C VAL A 209 10.81 6.77 10.79
N HIS A 210 12.07 6.60 10.35
CA HIS A 210 13.25 7.13 11.02
C HIS A 210 13.48 8.63 10.81
N VAL A 211 12.75 9.28 9.89
CA VAL A 211 12.72 10.75 9.71
C VAL A 211 11.55 11.38 10.47
N LEU A 212 10.47 10.63 10.73
CA LEU A 212 9.32 11.08 11.54
C LEU A 212 9.54 10.88 13.06
N GLU A 213 10.23 9.84 13.51
CA GLU A 213 10.59 9.64 14.92
C GLU A 213 11.54 10.67 15.58
N PRO A 214 12.49 11.34 14.89
CA PRO A 214 13.39 12.30 15.55
C PRO A 214 12.68 13.60 15.99
N ALA A 215 11.51 13.93 15.44
CA ALA A 215 10.73 15.08 15.90
C ALA A 215 10.13 14.86 17.31
N LYS A 216 9.84 13.60 17.68
CA LYS A 216 9.28 13.26 18.99
C LYS A 216 10.28 13.46 20.14
N LYS A 217 11.59 13.39 19.87
CA LYS A 217 12.64 13.67 20.88
C LYS A 217 12.96 15.14 21.07
N ARG A 218 12.68 16.04 20.11
CA ARG A 218 12.98 17.48 20.27
C ARG A 218 11.88 18.25 21.01
N VAL A 219 10.63 17.80 20.98
CA VAL A 219 9.51 18.54 21.62
C VAL A 219 9.33 18.19 23.10
N SER A 220 9.86 17.05 23.59
CA SER A 220 9.81 16.73 25.02
C SER A 220 11.02 17.23 25.83
N GLY A 221 11.86 18.09 25.24
CA GLY A 221 13.14 18.51 25.82
C GLY A 221 13.30 19.99 26.15
N SER A 222 12.29 20.84 25.93
CA SER A 222 12.37 22.27 26.26
C SER A 222 11.23 22.69 27.19
N GLY A 223 11.30 22.24 28.44
CA GLY A 223 10.69 22.98 29.55
C GLY A 223 11.57 24.20 29.88
N PRO A 224 11.01 25.37 30.22
CA PRO A 224 11.77 26.59 30.42
C PRO A 224 12.46 26.53 31.79
N ALA A 225 13.79 26.39 31.80
CA ALA A 225 14.59 26.54 33.00
C ALA A 225 15.20 27.95 33.05
N SER A 226 14.53 28.80 33.84
CA SER A 226 15.07 29.81 34.77
C SER A 226 16.25 30.69 34.35
N LYS A 227 16.07 32.01 34.49
CA LYS A 227 16.98 32.82 35.32
C LYS A 227 16.25 34.06 35.86
N SER A 228 15.76 33.96 37.08
CA SER A 228 15.71 35.09 38.00
C SER A 228 17.13 35.35 38.48
N ASP A 229 17.69 36.53 38.22
CA ASP A 229 18.78 37.05 39.04
C ASP A 229 18.61 38.55 39.27
N THR A 230 18.25 38.85 40.51
CA THR A 230 18.33 40.12 41.22
C THR A 230 19.78 40.61 41.33
N ARG A 231 20.09 41.86 40.94
CA ARG A 231 20.75 42.91 41.78
C ARG A 231 21.43 44.03 40.96
N SER A 232 21.08 45.26 41.34
CA SER A 232 21.92 46.46 41.52
C SER A 232 22.98 46.82 40.47
N ARG A 233 22.78 47.91 39.72
CA ARG A 233 23.20 49.30 40.03
C ARG A 233 22.78 50.22 38.90
#